data_AF-A0A818RZN3-F1
#
_entry.id   AF-A0A818RZN3-F1
#
_cell.length_a   1.000
_cell.length_b   1.000
_cell.length_c   1.000
_cell.angle_alpha   90.00
_cell.angle_beta   90.00
_cell.angle_gamma   90.00
#
_symmetry.space_group_name_H-M   'P 1'
#
loop_
_entity.id
_entity.type
_entity.pdbx_description
1 polymer ?
#
loop_
_entity_poly.entity_id
_entity_poly.type
_entity_poly.pdbx_seq_one_letter_code
_entity_poly.pdbx_strand_id
1 'polypeptide(L)'
;MNVTSFQWLLIVVAKIIYFVNGNWITGNLCWSMPCLNGGSCFGSAYTYLCVCPVNFSGALCERHLGICQESPCGNRGVCVETGLTSFECR
;
A
#
# COMPACT_ATOMS: atom_id res chain seq x y z
N MET A 1 -36.76 3.20 35.17
CA MET A 1 -36.82 1.83 34.63
C MET A 1 -35.69 1.72 33.63
N ASN A 2 -34.67 0.93 33.98
CA ASN A 2 -33.29 1.11 33.55
C ASN A 2 -33.04 0.49 32.17
N VAL A 3 -32.50 1.27 31.23
CA VAL A 3 -32.33 0.91 29.82
C VAL A 3 -31.06 0.09 29.60
N THR A 4 -30.71 -0.81 30.53
CA THR A 4 -29.45 -1.56 30.54
C THR A 4 -29.59 -3.03 30.09
N SER A 5 -30.77 -3.47 29.65
CA SER A 5 -31.00 -4.88 29.27
C SER A 5 -31.12 -5.14 27.75
N PHE A 6 -31.28 -4.12 26.90
CA PHE A 6 -31.43 -4.31 25.45
C PHE A 6 -30.24 -3.81 24.61
N GLN A 7 -29.25 -3.18 25.24
CA GLN A 7 -28.04 -2.71 24.56
C GLN A 7 -27.00 -3.83 24.35
N TRP A 8 -27.14 -4.98 25.03
CA TRP A 8 -26.22 -6.12 24.92
C TRP A 8 -26.47 -7.00 23.67
N LEU A 9 -27.71 -7.12 23.18
CA LEU A 9 -27.97 -7.90 21.95
C LEU A 9 -27.45 -7.19 20.69
N LEU A 10 -27.56 -5.86 20.62
CA LEU A 10 -27.03 -5.08 19.49
C LEU A 10 -25.49 -5.04 19.48
N ILE A 11 -24.83 -5.01 20.64
CA ILE A 11 -23.36 -5.04 20.73
C ILE A 11 -22.80 -6.43 20.38
N VAL A 12 -23.50 -7.52 20.73
CA VAL A 12 -23.07 -8.88 20.37
C VAL A 12 -23.32 -9.16 18.89
N VAL A 13 -24.46 -8.75 18.32
CA VAL A 13 -24.74 -8.96 16.88
C VAL A 13 -23.91 -8.02 15.99
N ALA A 14 -23.63 -6.77 16.40
CA ALA A 14 -22.77 -5.85 15.64
C ALA A 14 -21.27 -6.18 15.70
N LYS A 15 -20.81 -6.88 16.76
CA LYS A 15 -19.44 -7.42 16.84
C LYS A 15 -19.22 -8.68 15.98
N ILE A 16 -20.30 -9.35 15.55
CA ILE A 16 -20.22 -10.59 14.77
C ILE A 16 -20.08 -10.33 13.25
N ILE A 17 -20.30 -9.10 12.75
CA ILE A 17 -20.32 -8.89 11.29
C ILE A 17 -18.95 -8.56 10.67
N TYR A 18 -17.95 -8.12 11.44
CA TYR A 18 -16.74 -7.59 10.80
C TYR A 18 -15.42 -8.02 11.44
N PHE A 19 -15.19 -9.30 11.73
CA PHE A 19 -13.86 -9.79 12.13
C PHE A 19 -13.45 -10.97 11.24
N VAL A 20 -12.66 -10.70 10.19
CA VAL A 20 -12.14 -11.75 9.28
C VAL A 20 -10.62 -11.65 9.27
N ASN A 21 -9.92 -12.74 9.59
CA ASN A 21 -8.46 -12.82 9.69
C ASN A 21 -7.83 -11.76 10.64
N GLY A 22 -8.45 -11.49 11.79
CA GLY A 22 -7.88 -10.61 12.81
C GLY A 22 -8.08 -9.11 12.58
N ASN A 23 -8.78 -8.71 11.51
CA ASN A 23 -9.04 -7.31 11.20
C ASN A 23 -10.54 -6.95 11.23
N TRP A 24 -10.81 -5.77 11.79
CA TRP A 24 -12.12 -5.16 11.79
C TRP A 24 -12.44 -4.64 10.39
N ILE A 25 -13.48 -5.15 9.73
CA ILE A 25 -13.86 -4.74 8.37
C ILE A 25 -14.52 -3.34 8.32
N THR A 26 -14.24 -2.50 9.31
CA THR A 26 -14.59 -1.08 9.39
C THR A 26 -13.35 -0.17 9.32
N GLY A 27 -12.14 -0.75 9.27
CA GLY A 27 -10.89 0.01 9.25
C GLY A 27 -10.27 0.06 7.86
N ASN A 28 -9.85 1.25 7.42
CA ASN A 28 -9.11 1.40 6.18
C ASN A 28 -7.81 0.58 6.24
N LEU A 29 -7.59 -0.32 5.27
CA LEU A 29 -6.39 -1.16 5.23
C LEU A 29 -5.07 -0.35 5.13
N CYS A 30 -5.15 0.94 4.80
CA CYS A 30 -4.01 1.85 4.86
C CYS A 30 -3.53 2.18 6.28
N TRP A 31 -4.32 1.90 7.34
CA TRP A 31 -3.90 2.16 8.72
C TRP A 31 -2.72 1.31 9.18
N SER A 32 -2.49 0.14 8.59
CA SER A 32 -1.29 -0.66 8.84
C SER A 32 -0.06 -0.12 8.11
N MET A 33 -0.20 0.97 7.35
CA MET A 33 0.85 1.59 6.54
C MET A 33 1.59 0.57 5.65
N PRO A 34 0.88 -0.15 4.75
CA PRO A 34 1.46 -1.25 4.00
C PRO A 34 2.43 -0.80 2.89
N CYS A 35 2.31 0.43 2.39
CA CYS A 35 3.15 0.94 1.30
C CYS A 35 4.53 1.36 1.82
N LEU A 36 5.56 0.79 1.21
CA LEU A 36 6.96 1.02 1.56
C LEU A 36 7.55 2.20 0.79
N ASN A 37 8.76 2.61 1.19
CA ASN A 37 9.58 3.58 0.46
C ASN A 37 8.89 4.93 0.14
N GLY A 38 7.98 5.36 1.02
CA GLY A 38 7.23 6.61 0.84
C GLY A 38 6.06 6.52 -0.14
N GLY A 39 5.60 5.31 -0.49
CA GLY A 39 4.40 5.10 -1.28
C GLY A 39 3.14 5.64 -0.60
N SER A 40 2.24 6.22 -1.39
CA SER A 40 0.95 6.72 -0.90
C SER A 40 -0.08 5.60 -0.92
N CYS A 41 -0.72 5.35 0.22
CA CYS A 41 -1.75 4.32 0.33
C CYS A 41 -3.15 4.90 0.12
N PHE A 42 -3.91 4.27 -0.77
CA PHE A 42 -5.32 4.56 -1.00
C PHE A 42 -6.13 3.28 -0.82
N GLY A 43 -7.08 3.28 0.10
CA GLY A 43 -7.78 2.06 0.44
C GLY A 43 -9.11 2.25 1.14
N SER A 44 -9.77 1.12 1.34
CA SER A 44 -11.02 0.94 2.05
C SER A 44 -10.85 -0.24 3.02
N ALA A 45 -11.94 -0.73 3.60
CA ALA A 45 -11.90 -1.86 4.53
C ALA A 45 -11.56 -3.21 3.88
N TYR A 46 -11.69 -3.33 2.57
CA TYR A 46 -11.54 -4.61 1.85
C TYR A 46 -10.36 -4.64 0.89
N THR A 47 -9.90 -3.47 0.44
CA THR A 47 -8.84 -3.35 -0.56
C THR A 47 -8.04 -2.09 -0.34
N TYR A 48 -6.79 -2.11 -0.78
CA TYR A 48 -5.92 -0.95 -0.85
C TYR A 48 -5.04 -1.03 -2.10
N LEU A 49 -4.51 0.12 -2.48
CA LEU A 49 -3.57 0.32 -3.56
C LEU A 49 -2.44 1.20 -3.06
N CYS A 50 -1.21 0.82 -3.38
CA CYS A 50 -0.05 1.67 -3.19
C CYS A 50 0.28 2.40 -4.50
N VAL A 51 0.37 3.73 -4.42
CA VAL A 51 0.92 4.57 -5.48
C VAL A 51 2.39 4.80 -5.15
N CYS A 52 3.26 4.25 -5.98
CA CYS A 52 4.69 4.27 -5.74
C CYS A 52 5.36 5.56 -6.25
N PRO A 53 6.42 6.02 -5.58
CA PRO A 53 7.30 7.05 -6.12
C PRO A 53 7.97 6.57 -7.43
N VAL A 54 8.48 7.52 -8.21
CA VAL A 54 9.10 7.29 -9.54
C VAL A 54 10.18 6.21 -9.57
N ASN A 55 10.89 5.97 -8.46
CA ASN A 55 11.95 4.96 -8.39
C ASN A 55 11.53 3.66 -7.70
N PHE A 56 10.23 3.40 -7.54
CA PHE A 56 9.76 2.17 -6.87
C PHE A 56 8.60 1.52 -7.60
N SER A 57 8.51 0.20 -7.46
CA SER A 57 7.45 -0.63 -8.03
C SER A 57 7.16 -1.83 -7.12
N GLY A 58 6.19 -2.64 -7.55
CA GLY A 58 5.64 -3.74 -6.75
C GLY A 58 4.33 -3.33 -6.06
N ALA A 59 3.63 -4.31 -5.51
CA ALA A 59 2.33 -4.09 -4.90
C ALA A 59 2.42 -3.20 -3.65
N LEU A 60 3.57 -3.22 -2.97
CA LEU A 60 3.87 -2.45 -1.78
C LEU A 60 4.96 -1.41 -1.99
N CYS A 61 5.34 -1.13 -3.25
CA CYS A 61 6.50 -0.29 -3.58
C CYS A 61 7.82 -0.84 -2.99
N GLU A 62 7.91 -2.18 -2.87
CA GLU A 62 9.05 -2.85 -2.26
C GLU A 62 10.27 -2.97 -3.17
N ARG A 63 10.09 -2.79 -4.48
CA ARG A 63 11.15 -2.96 -5.48
C ARG A 63 11.65 -1.60 -5.92
N HIS A 64 12.95 -1.38 -5.83
CA HIS A 64 13.56 -0.20 -6.43
C HIS A 64 13.57 -0.37 -7.97
N LEU A 65 13.02 0.61 -8.67
CA LEU A 65 13.18 0.74 -10.12
C LEU A 65 14.59 1.27 -10.35
N GLY A 66 15.35 0.52 -11.12
CA GLY A 66 16.67 0.94 -11.54
C GLY A 66 16.60 2.21 -12.38
N ILE A 67 17.66 3.02 -12.37
CA ILE A 67 17.73 4.30 -13.08
C ILE A 67 17.51 4.11 -14.58
N CYS A 68 17.90 2.97 -15.13
CA CYS A 68 17.71 2.70 -16.54
C CYS A 68 16.26 2.43 -16.95
N GLN A 69 15.36 2.17 -15.98
CA GLN A 69 13.97 1.85 -16.26
C GLN A 69 13.19 3.09 -16.73
N GLU A 70 13.56 4.27 -16.25
CA GLU A 70 13.04 5.56 -16.72
C GLU A 70 13.59 5.98 -18.09
N SER A 71 14.41 5.13 -18.73
CA SER A 71 15.05 5.39 -20.02
C SER A 71 15.72 6.79 -20.08
N PRO A 72 16.63 7.12 -19.14
CA PRO A 72 17.26 8.43 -19.05
C PRO A 72 18.16 8.74 -20.26
N CYS A 73 18.62 7.71 -20.96
CA CYS A 73 19.38 7.85 -22.19
C CYS A 73 18.43 8.16 -23.35
N GLY A 74 18.34 9.44 -23.73
CA GLY A 74 17.61 9.90 -24.92
C GLY A 74 18.21 9.37 -26.24
N ASN A 75 17.60 9.74 -27.37
CA ASN A 75 18.10 9.42 -28.73
C ASN A 75 18.43 7.94 -28.98
N ARG A 76 17.67 7.02 -28.37
CA ARG A 76 17.88 5.55 -28.46
C ARG A 76 19.21 5.06 -27.87
N GLY A 77 19.84 5.84 -26.98
CA GLY A 77 21.02 5.38 -26.24
C GLY A 77 20.71 4.18 -25.35
N VAL A 78 21.66 3.27 -25.21
CA VAL A 78 21.53 2.11 -24.32
C VAL A 78 21.93 2.53 -22.92
N CYS A 79 20.98 2.43 -21.99
CA CYS A 79 21.27 2.69 -20.58
C CYS A 79 21.91 1.46 -19.92
N VAL A 80 23.03 1.68 -19.23
CA VAL A 80 23.73 0.66 -18.44
C VAL A 80 23.84 1.13 -17.01
N GLU A 81 23.32 0.37 -16.06
CA GLU A 81 23.46 0.68 -14.64
C GLU A 81 24.89 0.37 -14.18
N THR A 82 25.53 1.36 -13.55
CA THR A 82 26.87 1.23 -12.99
C THR A 82 26.88 1.23 -11.47
N GLY A 83 25.74 1.53 -10.84
CA GLY A 83 25.54 1.54 -9.40
C GLY A 83 24.08 1.85 -9.03
N LEU A 84 23.79 1.94 -7.73
CA LEU A 84 22.43 2.19 -7.22
C LEU A 84 21.85 3.54 -7.65
N THR A 85 22.71 4.55 -7.78
CA THR A 85 22.36 5.91 -8.22
C THR A 85 23.19 6.37 -9.43
N SER A 86 23.93 5.46 -10.08
CA SER A 86 24.77 5.78 -11.24
C SER A 86 24.42 4.93 -12.46
N PHE A 87 24.40 5.58 -13.62
CA PHE A 87 24.17 4.95 -14.91
C PHE A 87 25.11 5.56 -15.96
N GLU A 88 25.28 4.85 -17.07
CA GLU A 88 26.08 5.27 -18.21
C GLU A 88 25.25 5.07 -19.48
N CYS A 89 25.29 6.04 -20.40
CA CYS A 89 24.64 5.94 -21.71
C CYS A 89 25.68 5.55 -22.77
N ARG A 90 25.35 4.55 -23.59
CA ARG A 90 26.18 4.07 -24.70
C ARG A 90 25.46 4.18 -26.04
#